data_AF-A0AAU9WGR8-F1
#
_entry.id   AF-A0AAU9WGR8-F1
#
_cell.length_a   1.000
_cell.length_b   1.000
_cell.length_c   1.000
_cell.angle_alpha   90.00
_cell.angle_beta   90.00
_cell.angle_gamma   90.00
#
_symmetry.space_group_name_H-M   'P 1'
#
loop_
_entity.id
_entity.type
_entity.pdbx_description
1 polymer ?
#
loop_
_entity_poly.entity_id
_entity_poly.type
_entity_poly.pdbx_seq_one_letter_code
_entity_poly.pdbx_strand_id
1 'polypeptide(L)'
;MDGPNVTLAFERELRKSREELNLPSLLCLGTCVLHTVHRSFQTGAKETNWDLDQYLLKEYKLFKDSPARREDYVKYTGVDIFPSKFCNHRWLENLPVAGKSLTLLSSMREYCRQAELEATAPKKHEGYQYVAK
;
A
#
# COMPACT_ATOMS: atom_id res chain seq x y z
N MET A 1 -17.40 8.02 -0.26
CA MET A 1 -17.23 9.05 0.79
C MET A 1 -16.32 10.09 0.19
N ASP A 2 -16.88 11.22 -0.23
CA ASP A 2 -16.08 12.34 -0.74
C ASP A 2 -15.15 12.87 0.36
N GLY A 3 -14.13 13.64 -0.04
CA GLY A 3 -13.15 14.18 0.90
C GLY A 3 -13.79 15.07 1.98
N PRO A 4 -13.07 15.34 3.09
CA PRO A 4 -13.59 16.08 4.24
C PRO A 4 -14.29 17.40 3.89
N ASN A 5 -13.78 18.11 2.88
CA ASN A 5 -14.33 19.39 2.44
C ASN A 5 -15.75 19.28 1.87
N VAL A 6 -16.03 18.20 1.13
CA VAL A 6 -17.36 17.97 0.53
C VAL A 6 -18.35 17.56 1.62
N THR A 7 -17.93 16.67 2.53
CA THR A 7 -18.75 16.23 3.66
C THR A 7 -19.10 17.37 4.61
N LEU A 8 -18.15 18.25 4.92
CA LEU A 8 -18.37 19.41 5.80
C LEU A 8 -19.20 20.51 5.15
N ALA A 9 -19.10 20.70 3.84
CA ALA A 9 -19.99 21.61 3.11
C ALA A 9 -21.44 21.10 3.15
N PHE A 10 -21.65 19.82 2.85
CA PHE A 10 -22.96 19.19 2.94
C PHE A 10 -23.55 19.27 4.35
N GLU A 11 -22.74 18.99 5.39
CA GLU A 11 -23.20 19.09 6.79
C GLU A 11 -23.71 20.50 7.12
N ARG A 12 -22.97 21.54 6.69
CA ARG A 12 -23.35 22.94 6.93
C ARG A 12 -24.67 23.29 6.24
N GLU A 13 -24.82 22.94 4.97
CA GLU A 13 -26.06 23.18 4.23
C GLU A 13 -27.24 22.41 4.84
N LEU A 14 -27.03 21.14 5.23
CA LEU A 14 -28.06 20.34 5.87
C LEU A 14 -28.51 20.95 7.21
N ARG A 15 -27.59 21.47 8.02
CA ARG A 15 -27.92 22.15 9.28
C ARG A 15 -28.76 23.41 9.02
N LYS A 16 -28.32 24.23 8.06
CA LYS A 16 -29.03 25.44 7.66
C LYS A 16 -30.47 25.14 7.21
N SER A 17 -30.67 24.17 6.33
CA SER A 17 -32.02 23.79 5.87
C SER A 17 -32.91 23.26 7.00
N ARG A 18 -32.34 22.59 8.01
CA ARG A 18 -33.11 22.12 9.17
C ARG A 18 -33.54 23.26 10.10
N GLU A 19 -32.67 24.25 10.28
CA GLU A 19 -33.00 25.48 11.03
C GLU A 19 -34.14 26.24 10.34
N GLU A 20 -34.06 26.41 9.01
CA GLU A 20 -35.12 27.05 8.20
C GLU A 20 -36.47 26.32 8.30
N LEU A 21 -36.44 25.00 8.51
CA LEU A 21 -37.63 24.15 8.65
C LEU A 21 -38.08 23.94 10.11
N ASN A 22 -37.48 24.62 11.10
CA ASN A 22 -37.74 24.43 12.53
C ASN A 22 -37.64 22.95 13.00
N LEU A 23 -36.72 22.19 12.40
CA LEU A 23 -36.47 20.80 12.78
C LEU A 23 -35.47 20.71 13.94
N PRO A 24 -35.48 19.63 14.74
CA PRO A 24 -34.49 19.41 15.79
C PRO A 24 -33.05 19.45 15.25
N SER A 25 -32.14 19.98 16.07
CA SER A 25 -30.72 20.08 15.73
C SER A 25 -30.06 18.70 15.59
N LEU A 26 -29.08 18.61 14.71
CA LEU A 26 -28.29 17.38 14.55
C LEU A 26 -27.16 17.34 15.58
N LEU A 27 -26.97 16.19 16.21
CA LEU A 27 -25.78 15.94 17.03
C LEU A 27 -24.54 15.96 16.14
N CYS A 28 -23.62 16.90 16.40
CA CYS A 28 -22.33 16.93 15.72
C CYS A 28 -21.37 15.96 16.40
N LEU A 29 -21.02 14.87 15.72
CA LEU A 29 -19.99 13.93 16.17
C LEU A 29 -18.59 14.30 15.64
N GLY A 30 -18.49 15.39 14.87
CA GLY A 30 -17.25 15.85 14.25
C GLY A 30 -16.82 15.01 13.04
N THR A 31 -15.61 15.27 12.55
CA THR A 31 -14.99 14.45 11.49
C THR A 31 -14.33 13.22 12.11
N CYS A 32 -14.27 12.13 11.34
CA CYS A 32 -13.63 10.91 11.79
C CYS A 32 -12.12 11.13 12.01
N VAL A 33 -11.70 11.12 13.29
CA VAL A 33 -10.32 11.34 13.76
C VAL A 33 -9.30 10.43 13.07
N LEU A 34 -9.74 9.24 12.64
CA LEU A 34 -8.91 8.29 11.90
C LEU A 34 -8.32 8.92 10.62
N HIS A 35 -9.04 9.81 9.94
CA HIS A 35 -8.52 10.50 8.77
C HIS A 35 -7.38 11.45 9.14
N THR A 36 -7.50 12.20 10.23
CA THR A 36 -6.44 13.07 10.75
C THR A 36 -5.20 12.26 11.10
N VAL A 37 -5.38 11.12 11.78
CA VAL A 37 -4.26 10.22 12.12
C VAL A 37 -3.62 9.66 10.85
N HIS A 38 -4.39 9.12 9.91
CA HIS A 38 -3.85 8.63 8.63
C HIS A 38 -3.06 9.69 7.87
N ARG A 39 -3.57 10.94 7.82
CA ARG A 39 -2.88 12.05 7.18
C ARG A 39 -1.60 12.44 7.91
N SER A 40 -1.61 12.45 9.25
CA SER A 40 -0.40 12.76 10.03
C SER A 40 0.72 11.76 9.78
N PHE A 41 0.42 10.46 9.75
CA PHE A 41 1.40 9.42 9.40
C PHE A 41 1.89 9.56 7.96
N GLN A 42 0.98 9.83 7.02
CA GLN A 42 1.34 10.07 5.62
C GLN A 42 2.33 11.24 5.49
N THR A 43 2.04 12.38 6.14
CA THR A 43 2.91 13.55 6.13
C THR A 43 4.24 13.23 6.80
N GLY A 44 4.22 12.64 7.99
CA GLY A 44 5.44 12.25 8.70
C GLY A 44 6.35 11.33 7.86
N ALA A 45 5.78 10.35 7.16
CA ALA A 45 6.53 9.49 6.27
C ALA A 45 7.13 10.25 5.07
N LYS A 46 6.40 11.22 4.49
CA LYS A 46 6.92 12.06 3.39
C LYS A 46 8.09 12.93 3.82
N GLU A 47 8.02 13.52 5.02
CA GLU A 47 9.10 14.37 5.55
C GLU A 47 10.43 13.61 5.77
N THR A 48 10.39 12.27 5.86
CA THR A 48 11.63 11.47 5.96
C THR A 48 12.45 11.44 4.66
N ASN A 49 11.85 11.74 3.51
CA ASN A 49 12.44 11.54 2.18
C ASN A 49 12.94 10.10 1.91
N TRP A 50 12.38 9.09 2.59
CA TRP A 50 12.76 7.69 2.42
C TRP A 50 11.99 6.97 1.31
N ASP A 51 11.01 7.64 0.68
CA ASP A 51 10.12 7.06 -0.35
C ASP A 51 9.49 5.71 0.08
N LEU A 52 9.13 5.60 1.36
CA LEU A 52 8.62 4.35 1.95
C LEU A 52 7.38 3.81 1.24
N ASP A 53 6.50 4.70 0.76
CA ASP A 53 5.32 4.32 -0.01
C ASP A 53 5.71 3.64 -1.34
N GLN A 54 6.71 4.18 -2.03
CA GLN A 54 7.21 3.60 -3.27
C GLN A 54 7.94 2.29 -3.03
N TYR A 55 8.75 2.23 -1.98
CA TYR A 55 9.47 1.01 -1.60
C TYR A 55 8.50 -0.14 -1.32
N LEU A 56 7.58 0.01 -0.36
CA LEU A 56 6.63 -1.04 0.03
C LEU A 56 5.70 -1.43 -1.13
N LEU A 57 5.29 -0.47 -1.97
CA LEU A 57 4.49 -0.75 -3.15
C LEU A 57 5.25 -1.59 -4.18
N LYS A 58 6.50 -1.23 -4.47
CA LYS A 58 7.35 -1.94 -5.45
C LYS A 58 7.75 -3.32 -4.95
N GLU A 59 8.07 -3.45 -3.66
CA GLU A 59 8.39 -4.73 -3.02
C GLU A 59 7.25 -5.73 -3.20
N TYR A 60 6.01 -5.32 -2.95
CA TYR A 60 4.83 -6.16 -3.20
C TYR A 60 4.60 -6.44 -4.69
N LYS A 61 4.68 -5.42 -5.55
CA LYS A 61 4.47 -5.57 -7.00
C LYS A 61 5.48 -6.51 -7.66
N LEU A 62 6.69 -6.61 -7.10
CA LEU A 62 7.72 -7.53 -7.59
C LEU A 62 7.22 -8.98 -7.64
N PHE A 63 6.37 -9.39 -6.69
CA PHE A 63 5.91 -10.77 -6.55
C PHE A 63 4.42 -10.98 -6.80
N LYS A 64 3.61 -9.91 -6.86
CA LYS A 64 2.15 -10.00 -6.91
C LYS A 64 1.64 -10.85 -8.07
N ASP A 65 2.22 -10.65 -9.25
CA ASP A 65 1.73 -11.23 -10.52
C ASP A 65 2.88 -11.94 -11.27
N SER A 66 3.91 -12.40 -10.56
CA SER A 66 5.07 -13.08 -11.16
C SER A 66 5.41 -14.36 -10.40
N PRO A 67 4.79 -15.50 -10.77
CA PRO A 67 5.11 -16.80 -10.19
C PRO A 67 6.61 -17.15 -10.34
N ALA A 68 7.21 -16.85 -11.49
CA ALA A 68 8.63 -17.09 -11.74
C ALA A 68 9.53 -16.35 -10.72
N ARG A 69 9.25 -15.07 -10.43
CA ARG A 69 10.03 -14.33 -9.43
C ARG A 69 9.82 -14.85 -8.01
N ARG A 70 8.63 -15.37 -7.69
CA ARG A 70 8.36 -16.02 -6.40
C ARG A 70 9.15 -17.31 -6.26
N GLU A 71 9.18 -18.12 -7.31
CA GLU A 71 9.98 -19.34 -7.37
C GLU A 71 11.47 -19.03 -7.21
N ASP A 72 12.00 -18.07 -7.98
CA ASP A 72 13.39 -17.63 -7.86
C ASP A 72 13.69 -17.10 -6.43
N TYR A 73 12.77 -16.34 -5.84
CA TYR A 73 12.91 -15.84 -4.46
C TYR A 73 13.04 -16.97 -3.45
N VAL A 74 12.14 -17.96 -3.49
CA VAL A 74 12.19 -19.12 -2.60
C VAL A 74 13.47 -19.92 -2.84
N LYS A 75 13.87 -20.10 -4.11
CA LYS A 75 15.09 -20.81 -4.49
C LYS A 75 16.35 -20.14 -3.94
N TYR A 76 16.46 -18.81 -4.07
CA TYR A 76 17.65 -18.07 -3.67
C TYR A 76 17.75 -17.84 -2.16
N THR A 77 16.60 -17.69 -1.49
CA THR A 77 16.57 -17.26 -0.08
C THR A 77 16.15 -18.35 0.89
N GLY A 78 15.50 -19.41 0.40
CA GLY A 78 14.86 -20.44 1.23
C GLY A 78 13.60 -19.96 1.96
N VAL A 79 13.12 -18.73 1.71
CA VAL A 79 11.98 -18.13 2.42
C VAL A 79 10.73 -18.16 1.56
N ASP A 80 9.66 -18.76 2.08
CA ASP A 80 8.32 -18.80 1.43
C ASP A 80 7.35 -17.80 2.07
N ILE A 81 7.83 -16.58 2.33
CA ILE A 81 7.05 -15.48 2.88
C ILE A 81 7.24 -14.26 1.99
N PHE A 82 6.13 -13.65 1.56
CA PHE A 82 6.16 -12.55 0.58
C PHE A 82 5.66 -11.22 1.17
N PRO A 83 6.07 -10.08 0.59
CA PRO A 83 5.60 -8.76 1.00
C PRO A 83 4.07 -8.61 0.94
N SER A 84 3.53 -7.79 1.84
CA SER A 84 2.10 -7.49 1.90
C SER A 84 1.74 -6.26 1.07
N LYS A 85 0.48 -6.16 0.62
CA LYS A 85 0.00 -5.02 -0.16
C LYS A 85 -0.01 -3.73 0.68
N PHE A 86 0.71 -2.72 0.22
CA PHE A 86 0.63 -1.35 0.75
C PHE A 86 -0.64 -0.62 0.28
N CYS A 87 -1.24 0.21 1.16
CA CYS A 87 -2.42 1.02 0.88
C CYS A 87 -2.14 2.53 1.06
N ASN A 88 -2.02 3.29 -0.03
CA ASN A 88 -1.64 4.71 -0.02
C ASN A 88 -2.58 5.64 0.78
N HIS A 89 -3.82 5.19 1.05
CA HIS A 89 -4.84 6.00 1.72
C HIS A 89 -5.02 5.62 3.20
N ARG A 90 -4.50 4.46 3.64
CA ARG A 90 -4.71 3.91 4.98
C ARG A 90 -3.37 3.66 5.68
N TRP A 91 -2.66 4.75 5.97
CA TRP A 91 -1.29 4.68 6.51
C TRP A 91 -1.15 3.95 7.84
N LEU A 92 -2.18 3.99 8.70
CA LEU A 92 -2.16 3.29 9.99
C LEU A 92 -2.27 1.77 9.79
N GLU A 93 -3.04 1.34 8.80
CA GLU A 93 -3.19 -0.08 8.44
C GLU A 93 -1.93 -0.65 7.76
N ASN A 94 -1.00 0.21 7.33
CA ASN A 94 0.27 -0.22 6.73
C ASN A 94 1.34 -0.56 7.77
N LEU A 95 1.10 -0.37 9.08
CA LEU A 95 2.10 -0.69 10.10
C LEU A 95 2.54 -2.17 10.06
N PRO A 96 1.63 -3.16 9.95
CA PRO A 96 2.02 -4.56 9.74
C PRO A 96 2.73 -4.81 8.39
N VAL A 97 2.43 -4.01 7.36
CA VAL A 97 3.08 -4.11 6.04
C VAL A 97 4.55 -3.70 6.17
N ALA A 98 4.81 -2.56 6.79
CA ALA A 98 6.16 -2.07 7.08
C ALA A 98 6.92 -3.03 8.02
N GLY A 99 6.26 -3.53 9.07
CA GLY A 99 6.83 -4.53 9.98
C GLY A 99 7.25 -5.81 9.27
N LYS A 100 6.39 -6.35 8.38
CA LYS A 100 6.72 -7.52 7.57
C LYS A 100 7.88 -7.23 6.62
N SER A 101 7.86 -6.10 5.94
CA SER A 101 8.94 -5.67 5.03
C SER A 101 10.30 -5.64 5.76
N LEU A 102 10.33 -5.09 6.97
CA LEU A 102 11.52 -5.07 7.82
C LEU A 102 12.09 -6.48 8.08
N THR A 103 11.22 -7.47 8.31
CA THR A 103 11.64 -8.88 8.49
C THR A 103 12.15 -9.54 7.22
N LEU A 104 11.75 -9.05 6.04
CA LEU A 104 12.11 -9.61 4.74
C LEU A 104 13.37 -8.96 4.14
N LEU A 105 13.88 -7.86 4.72
CA LEU A 105 14.99 -7.07 4.16
C LEU A 105 16.23 -7.90 3.82
N SER A 106 16.63 -8.84 4.68
CA SER A 106 17.79 -9.70 4.45
C SER A 106 17.58 -10.61 3.23
N SER A 107 16.40 -11.23 3.14
CA SER A 107 16.03 -12.10 2.02
C SER A 107 15.88 -11.30 0.73
N MET A 108 15.33 -10.09 0.78
CA MET A 108 15.23 -9.20 -0.37
C MET A 108 16.60 -8.79 -0.90
N ARG A 109 17.56 -8.49 -0.02
CA ARG A 109 18.94 -8.19 -0.41
C ARG A 109 19.59 -9.39 -1.11
N GLU A 110 19.42 -10.58 -0.56
CA GLU A 110 19.96 -11.80 -1.15
C GLU A 110 19.32 -12.11 -2.51
N TYR A 111 18.00 -11.96 -2.63
CA TYR A 111 17.30 -12.10 -3.91
C TYR A 111 17.85 -11.16 -4.98
N CYS A 112 18.03 -9.87 -4.68
CA CYS A 112 18.60 -8.92 -5.62
C CYS A 112 20.04 -9.29 -6.01
N ARG A 113 20.88 -9.68 -5.04
CA ARG A 113 22.26 -10.09 -5.29
C ARG A 113 22.33 -11.30 -6.23
N GLN A 114 21.48 -12.30 -6.01
CA GLN A 114 21.43 -13.50 -6.85
C GLN A 114 20.86 -13.21 -8.24
N ALA A 115 19.83 -12.35 -8.32
CA ALA A 115 19.26 -11.92 -9.60
C ALA A 115 20.28 -11.13 -10.46
N GLU A 116 21.13 -10.32 -9.85
CA GLU A 116 22.24 -9.63 -10.53
C GLU A 116 23.30 -10.61 -11.04
N LEU A 117 23.70 -11.58 -10.21
CA LEU A 117 24.70 -12.59 -10.57
C LEU A 117 24.22 -13.52 -11.68
N GLU A 118 22.94 -13.90 -11.66
CA GLU A 118 22.36 -14.76 -12.69
C GLU A 118 22.06 -14.01 -14.00
N ALA A 119 22.39 -12.71 -14.09
CA ALA A 119 22.22 -11.83 -15.25
C ALA A 119 20.97 -12.22 -16.04
N THR A 120 19.81 -12.19 -15.37
CA THR A 120 18.62 -12.95 -15.79
C THR A 120 18.10 -12.52 -17.17
N ALA A 121 18.67 -13.10 -18.22
CA ALA A 121 17.92 -13.37 -19.43
C ALA A 121 16.69 -14.20 -19.00
N PRO A 122 15.50 -13.95 -19.55
CA PRO A 122 14.32 -14.73 -19.20
C PRO A 122 14.63 -16.22 -19.35
N LYS A 123 14.64 -16.97 -18.24
CA LYS A 123 14.80 -18.42 -18.32
C LYS A 123 13.59 -18.95 -19.07
N LYS A 124 13.81 -19.62 -20.20
CA LYS A 124 12.74 -20.35 -20.89
C LYS A 124 12.22 -21.38 -19.90
N HIS A 125 10.98 -21.22 -19.47
CA HIS A 125 10.30 -22.27 -18.73
C HIS A 125 9.92 -23.37 -19.72
N GLU A 126 10.41 -24.59 -19.50
CA GLU A 126 10.00 -25.76 -20.28
C GLU A 126 8.48 -25.90 -20.12
N GLY A 127 7.71 -25.71 -21.20
CA GLY A 127 6.24 -25.76 -21.19
C GLY A 127 5.52 -24.48 -21.65
N TYR A 128 6.18 -23.32 -21.66
CA TYR A 128 5.59 -22.12 -22.26
C TYR A 128 5.84 -22.10 -23.77
N GLN A 129 4.84 -22.51 -24.56
CA GLN A 129 4.84 -22.23 -26.00
C GLN A 129 4.51 -20.76 -26.22
N TYR A 130 5.43 -20.01 -26.81
CA TYR A 130 5.14 -18.67 -27.30
C TYR A 130 4.10 -18.79 -28.41
N VAL A 131 2.89 -18.31 -28.17
CA VAL A 131 1.90 -18.15 -29.22
C VAL A 131 2.38 -17.00 -30.11
N ALA A 132 2.92 -17.32 -31.27
CA ALA A 132 3.24 -16.32 -32.28
C ALA A 132 1.95 -15.56 -32.66
N LYS A 133 2.03 -14.24 -32.72
CA LYS A 133 0.96 -13.40 -33.27
C LYS A 133 0.92 -13.52 -34.78
#